data_AF-A0AB39STG9-F1
#
_entry.id   AF-A0AB39STG9-F1
#
_cell.length_a   1.000
_cell.length_b   1.000
_cell.length_c   1.000
_cell.angle_alpha   90.00
_cell.angle_beta   90.00
_cell.angle_gamma   90.00
#
_symmetry.space_group_name_H-M   'P 1'
#
loop_
_entity.id
_entity.type
_entity.pdbx_description
1 polymer ?
#
loop_
_entity_poly.entity_id
_entity_poly.type
_entity_poly.pdbx_seq_one_letter_code
_entity_poly.pdbx_strand_id
1 'polypeptide(L)'
;MSVRRRLTTATGAVLLTLAVAGCSGLGRSTVGTIEYETQRELLVSVTSPSVNGCHRLAPSGVTKVRNNSLTDIVMYRTRDCTGGNSIYVATNTANWTAPDTLPWRSYSVVH
;
A
#
# COMPACT_ATOMS: atom_id res chain seq x y z
N MET A 1 -11.26 -37.19 -34.18
CA MET A 1 -10.51 -36.97 -32.90
C MET A 1 -9.63 -35.71 -32.89
N SER A 2 -9.20 -35.14 -34.02
CA SER A 2 -8.28 -33.99 -34.06
C SER A 2 -8.88 -32.64 -33.62
N VAL A 3 -10.17 -32.40 -33.90
CA VAL A 3 -10.83 -31.10 -33.62
C VAL A 3 -11.05 -30.86 -32.12
N ARG A 4 -11.48 -31.88 -31.37
CA ARG A 4 -11.65 -31.79 -29.91
C ARG A 4 -10.35 -31.45 -29.18
N ARG A 5 -9.23 -32.00 -29.64
CA ARG A 5 -7.90 -31.78 -29.04
C ARG A 5 -7.38 -30.36 -29.27
N ARG A 6 -7.72 -29.75 -30.42
CA ARG A 6 -7.38 -28.35 -30.74
C ARG A 6 -8.21 -27.35 -29.94
N LEU A 7 -9.49 -27.65 -29.74
CA LEU A 7 -10.39 -26.85 -28.91
C LEU A 7 -9.93 -26.80 -27.46
N THR A 8 -9.58 -27.95 -26.85
CA THR A 8 -9.09 -27.99 -25.46
C THR A 8 -7.76 -27.28 -25.27
N THR A 9 -6.83 -27.35 -26.23
CA THR A 9 -5.57 -26.60 -26.14
C THR A 9 -5.78 -25.09 -26.24
N ALA A 10 -6.73 -24.65 -27.08
CA ALA A 10 -7.02 -23.23 -27.24
C ALA A 10 -7.69 -22.63 -25.99
N THR A 11 -8.68 -23.31 -25.41
CA THR A 11 -9.28 -22.86 -24.14
C THR A 11 -8.31 -22.88 -22.98
N GLY A 12 -7.45 -23.89 -22.90
CA GLY A 12 -6.39 -23.95 -21.89
C GLY A 12 -5.43 -22.77 -21.98
N ALA A 13 -4.97 -22.43 -23.19
CA ALA A 13 -4.09 -21.28 -23.41
C ALA A 13 -4.76 -19.95 -23.03
N VAL A 14 -6.04 -19.76 -23.38
CA VAL A 14 -6.79 -18.53 -23.05
C VAL A 14 -6.99 -18.37 -21.53
N LEU A 15 -7.30 -19.46 -20.82
CA LEU A 15 -7.43 -19.42 -19.36
C LEU A 15 -6.09 -19.08 -18.69
N LEU A 16 -4.98 -19.62 -19.23
CA LEU A 16 -3.65 -19.36 -18.71
C LEU A 16 -3.22 -17.90 -18.92
N THR A 17 -3.49 -17.32 -20.09
CA THR A 17 -3.15 -15.91 -20.37
C THR A 17 -3.97 -14.93 -19.53
N LEU A 18 -5.25 -15.22 -19.29
CA LEU A 18 -6.10 -14.44 -18.39
C LEU A 18 -5.61 -14.48 -16.94
N ALA A 19 -5.18 -15.65 -16.46
CA ALA A 19 -4.62 -15.79 -15.11
C ALA A 19 -3.32 -15.00 -14.92
N VAL A 20 -2.40 -15.04 -15.91
CA VAL A 20 -1.13 -14.29 -15.87
C VAL A 20 -1.35 -12.77 -15.97
N ALA A 21 -2.31 -12.33 -16.78
CA ALA A 21 -2.64 -10.91 -16.91
C ALA A 21 -3.21 -10.32 -15.60
N GLY A 22 -3.98 -11.11 -14.84
CA GLY A 22 -4.50 -10.69 -13.53
C GLY A 22 -3.40 -10.39 -12.49
N CYS A 23 -2.28 -11.13 -12.54
CA CYS A 23 -1.14 -10.89 -11.65
C CYS A 23 -0.20 -9.78 -12.15
N SER A 24 -0.32 -9.38 -13.42
CA SER A 24 0.55 -8.39 -14.07
C SER A 24 -0.08 -6.98 -14.14
N GLY A 25 -1.42 -6.90 -14.01
CA GLY A 25 -2.19 -5.66 -14.10
C GLY A 25 -2.36 -4.89 -12.78
N LEU A 26 -1.97 -5.48 -11.65
CA LEU A 26 -1.86 -4.77 -10.38
C LEU A 26 -0.57 -3.97 -10.45
N GLY A 27 -0.66 -2.64 -10.58
CA GLY A 27 0.50 -1.76 -10.71
C GLY A 27 1.57 -1.98 -9.63
N ARG A 28 2.74 -1.35 -9.78
CA ARG A 28 3.84 -1.49 -8.81
C ARG A 28 3.34 -1.33 -7.37
N SER A 29 3.71 -2.28 -6.52
CA SER A 29 3.35 -2.32 -5.11
C SER A 29 4.62 -2.44 -4.29
N THR A 30 4.59 -1.93 -3.06
CA THR A 30 5.70 -2.09 -2.13
C THR A 30 5.81 -3.55 -1.67
N VAL A 31 6.97 -3.91 -1.11
CA VAL A 31 7.17 -5.24 -0.50
C VAL A 31 7.28 -5.04 1.00
N GLY A 32 6.39 -5.68 1.78
CA GLY A 32 6.34 -5.58 3.24
C GLY A 32 5.06 -4.93 3.75
N THR A 33 5.08 -4.40 4.98
CA THR A 33 3.87 -3.85 5.64
C THR A 33 4.04 -2.41 6.08
N ILE A 34 2.96 -1.64 6.03
CA ILE A 34 2.82 -0.38 6.76
C ILE A 34 1.84 -0.61 7.91
N GLU A 35 2.31 -0.46 9.14
CA GLU A 35 1.54 -0.67 10.36
C GLU A 35 1.26 0.65 11.05
N TYR A 36 0.04 0.84 11.52
CA TYR A 36 -0.33 2.03 12.28
C TYR A 36 -1.38 1.76 13.32
N GLU A 37 -1.38 2.61 14.34
CA GLU A 37 -2.32 2.52 15.45
C GLU A 37 -3.34 3.66 15.35
N THR A 38 -4.62 3.30 15.39
CA THR A 38 -5.71 4.29 15.42
C THR A 38 -5.86 4.87 16.83
N GLN A 39 -6.63 5.95 16.98
CA GLN A 39 -6.95 6.51 18.31
C GLN A 39 -7.63 5.53 19.27
N ARG A 40 -8.21 4.43 18.77
CA ARG A 40 -8.86 3.38 19.58
C ARG A 40 -7.95 2.19 19.85
N GLU A 41 -6.63 2.38 19.76
CA GLU A 41 -5.61 1.34 19.97
C GLU A 41 -5.73 0.14 19.01
N LEU A 42 -6.50 0.29 17.94
CA LEU A 42 -6.61 -0.73 16.91
C LEU A 42 -5.38 -0.67 16.00
N LEU A 43 -4.62 -1.76 15.97
CA LEU A 43 -3.52 -1.96 15.05
C LEU A 43 -4.07 -2.30 13.66
N VAL A 44 -3.67 -1.52 12.66
CA VAL A 44 -3.95 -1.80 11.25
C VAL A 44 -2.63 -2.13 10.55
N SER A 45 -2.63 -3.18 9.75
CA SER A 45 -1.51 -3.56 8.89
C SER A 45 -1.96 -3.53 7.44
N VAL A 46 -1.26 -2.75 6.62
CA VAL A 46 -1.48 -2.65 5.18
C VAL A 46 -0.32 -3.37 4.49
N THR A 47 -0.62 -4.52 3.89
CA THR A 47 0.37 -5.35 3.20
C THR A 47 0.55 -4.90 1.76
N SER A 48 1.79 -4.67 1.36
CA SER A 48 2.19 -4.36 -0.01
C SER A 48 1.28 -3.31 -0.69
N PRO A 49 1.08 -2.12 -0.09
CA PRO A 49 0.30 -1.07 -0.74
C PRO A 49 0.87 -0.71 -2.11
N SER A 50 0.03 -0.19 -3.02
CA SER A 50 0.52 0.35 -4.28
C SER A 50 1.56 1.45 -4.05
N VAL A 51 2.62 1.50 -4.85
CA VAL A 51 3.58 2.61 -4.79
C VAL A 51 2.92 3.92 -5.22
N ASN A 52 1.91 3.86 -6.08
CA ASN A 52 1.29 5.06 -6.64
C ASN A 52 0.20 5.62 -5.73
N GLY A 53 0.07 6.95 -5.76
CA GLY A 53 -1.06 7.68 -5.20
C GLY A 53 -0.92 8.05 -3.72
N CYS A 54 -2.06 8.49 -3.16
CA CYS A 54 -2.17 8.93 -1.77
C CYS A 54 -2.97 7.93 -0.96
N HIS A 55 -2.35 7.38 0.07
CA HIS A 55 -2.96 6.38 0.95
C HIS A 55 -3.52 7.05 2.19
N ARG A 56 -4.84 6.98 2.37
CA ARG A 56 -5.52 7.56 3.54
C ARG A 56 -5.37 6.64 4.75
N LEU A 57 -5.06 7.25 5.88
CA LEU A 57 -5.05 6.57 7.17
C LEU A 57 -6.45 6.66 7.80
N ALA A 58 -6.57 6.12 9.02
CA ALA A 58 -7.82 6.16 9.78
C ALA A 58 -8.46 7.58 9.79
N PRO A 59 -9.80 7.70 9.75
CA PRO A 59 -10.48 9.00 9.74
C PRO A 59 -10.05 9.96 10.88
N SER A 60 -9.79 9.41 12.06
CA SER A 60 -9.27 10.11 13.23
C SER A 60 -7.82 10.58 13.10
N GLY A 61 -7.09 10.07 12.11
CA GLY A 61 -5.64 10.12 12.03
C GLY A 61 -4.97 9.09 12.95
N VAL A 62 -3.65 9.00 12.84
CA VAL A 62 -2.78 8.06 13.57
C VAL A 62 -1.61 8.81 14.19
N THR A 63 -1.19 8.36 15.36
CA THR A 63 -0.06 8.93 16.10
C THR A 63 1.20 8.09 15.98
N LYS A 64 1.06 6.82 15.61
CA LYS A 64 2.13 5.84 15.46
C LYS A 64 2.04 5.15 14.12
N VAL A 65 3.13 5.19 13.36
CA VAL A 65 3.30 4.46 12.11
C VAL A 65 4.66 3.77 12.10
N ARG A 66 4.69 2.55 11.57
CA ARG A 66 5.89 1.75 11.36
C ARG A 66 5.92 1.29 9.91
N ASN A 67 7.02 1.57 9.24
CA ASN A 67 7.27 1.20 7.87
C ASN A 67 8.14 -0.06 7.85
N ASN A 68 7.53 -1.25 7.76
CA ASN A 68 8.22 -2.52 7.55
C ASN A 68 8.27 -2.89 6.06
N SER A 69 8.14 -1.91 5.16
CA SER A 69 8.27 -2.12 3.72
C SER A 69 9.69 -1.82 3.24
N LEU A 70 10.05 -2.33 2.06
CA LEU A 70 11.34 -2.08 1.40
C LEU A 70 11.41 -0.72 0.66
N THR A 71 10.45 0.16 0.93
CA THR A 71 10.34 1.49 0.32
C THR A 71 10.08 2.52 1.40
N ASP A 72 10.59 3.71 1.19
CA ASP A 72 10.39 4.81 2.12
C ASP A 72 9.02 5.47 1.89
N ILE A 73 8.49 6.14 2.90
CA ILE A 73 7.20 6.85 2.79
C ILE A 73 7.33 8.29 3.27
N VAL A 74 6.46 9.15 2.75
CA VAL A 74 6.24 10.50 3.28
C VAL A 74 4.86 10.55 3.90
N MET A 75 4.79 11.00 5.14
CA MET A 75 3.53 11.15 5.89
C MET A 75 3.07 12.59 5.90
N TYR A 76 1.75 12.80 5.84
CA TYR A 76 1.13 14.12 5.75
C TYR A 76 0.08 14.32 6.83
N ARG A 77 -0.07 15.58 7.27
CA ARG A 77 -1.17 16.00 8.15
C ARG A 77 -2.49 16.17 7.41
N THR A 78 -2.47 16.21 6.08
CA THR A 78 -3.65 16.35 5.21
C THR A 78 -4.15 14.97 4.76
N ARG A 79 -5.33 14.88 4.12
CA ARG A 79 -5.93 13.60 3.67
C ARG A 79 -5.62 13.25 2.21
N ASP A 80 -4.94 14.15 1.52
CA ASP A 80 -4.70 14.18 0.07
C ASP A 80 -3.20 14.23 -0.25
N CYS A 81 -2.33 14.02 0.74
CA CYS A 81 -0.88 13.97 0.58
C CYS A 81 -0.27 15.28 0.07
N THR A 82 -0.79 16.40 0.57
CA THR A 82 -0.35 17.76 0.23
C THR A 82 0.12 18.53 1.46
N GLY A 83 0.80 19.66 1.24
CA GLY A 83 1.29 20.56 2.28
C GLY A 83 2.70 20.23 2.78
N GLY A 84 3.38 21.25 3.34
CA GLY A 84 4.79 21.15 3.77
C GLY A 84 5.01 20.53 5.14
N ASN A 85 3.95 20.34 5.94
CA ASN A 85 4.03 19.68 7.24
C ASN A 85 4.01 18.16 7.04
N SER A 86 5.10 17.64 6.50
CA SER A 86 5.32 16.22 6.23
C SER A 86 6.52 15.67 6.97
N ILE A 87 6.59 14.36 7.13
CA ILE A 87 7.78 13.68 7.63
C ILE A 87 8.15 12.49 6.75
N TYR A 88 9.44 12.27 6.58
CA TYR A 88 9.99 11.10 5.92
C TYR A 88 10.10 9.95 6.92
N VAL A 89 9.62 8.76 6.54
CA VAL A 89 9.74 7.54 7.33
C VAL A 89 10.42 6.48 6.47
N ALA A 90 11.71 6.26 6.76
CA ALA A 90 12.52 5.32 6.03
C ALA A 90 12.07 3.86 6.26
N THR A 91 12.51 3.00 5.36
CA THR A 91 12.40 1.55 5.41
C THR A 91 12.85 1.03 6.77
N ASN A 92 12.06 0.13 7.36
CA ASN A 92 12.27 -0.47 8.68
C ASN A 92 12.38 0.52 9.85
N THR A 93 11.84 1.73 9.70
CA THR A 93 11.76 2.72 10.79
C THR A 93 10.31 2.99 11.22
N ALA A 94 10.16 3.75 12.30
CA ALA A 94 8.86 4.15 12.81
C ALA A 94 8.88 5.65 13.14
N ASN A 95 7.69 6.25 13.12
CA ASN A 95 7.50 7.61 13.56
C ASN A 95 6.35 7.69 14.58
N TRP A 96 6.58 8.47 15.63
CA TRP A 96 5.56 8.90 16.58
C TRP A 96 5.33 10.40 16.51
N THR A 97 4.07 10.82 16.60
CA THR A 97 3.75 12.22 16.81
C THR A 97 4.01 12.59 18.27
N ALA A 98 4.62 13.76 18.50
CA ALA A 98 4.73 14.28 19.86
C ALA A 98 3.33 14.52 20.48
N PRO A 99 3.22 14.50 21.82
CA PRO A 99 2.00 14.88 22.52
C PRO A 99 1.45 16.23 22.03
N ASP A 100 0.12 16.35 22.00
CA ASP A 100 -0.60 17.58 21.60
C ASP A 100 -0.33 18.09 20.18
N THR A 101 0.29 17.27 19.32
CA THR A 101 0.43 17.58 17.89
C THR A 101 -0.67 16.93 17.06
N LEU A 102 -0.94 17.51 15.88
CA LEU A 102 -1.89 16.92 14.93
C LEU A 102 -1.49 15.48 14.58
N PRO A 103 -2.42 14.58 14.27
CA PRO A 103 -2.09 13.23 13.84
C PRO A 103 -1.69 13.19 12.35
N TRP A 104 -1.08 12.08 11.93
CA TRP A 104 -0.90 11.80 10.51
C TRP A 104 -2.21 11.32 9.88
N ARG A 105 -2.48 11.72 8.64
CA ARG A 105 -3.76 11.49 7.96
C ARG A 105 -3.64 10.80 6.61
N SER A 106 -2.49 10.88 5.97
CA SER A 106 -2.19 10.12 4.77
C SER A 106 -0.69 9.89 4.61
N TYR A 107 -0.32 9.00 3.69
CA TYR A 107 1.06 8.81 3.26
C TYR A 107 1.14 8.57 1.74
N SER A 108 2.29 8.88 1.16
CA SER A 108 2.70 8.46 -0.18
C SER A 108 3.98 7.63 -0.09
N VAL A 109 4.23 6.80 -1.10
CA VAL A 109 5.45 6.01 -1.23
C VAL A 109 6.47 6.78 -2.06
N VAL A 110 7.74 6.69 -1.69
CA VAL A 110 8.87 7.24 -2.46
C VAL A 110 9.30 6.17 -3.46
N HIS A 111 9.17 6.43 -4.77
CA HIS A 111 9.38 5.43 -5.83
C HIS A 111 9.80 6.01 -7.18
#